data_AF-A0A520V6H6-F1
#
_entry.id   AF-A0A520V6H6-F1
#
_cell.length_a   1.000
_cell.length_b   1.000
_cell.length_c   1.000
_cell.angle_alpha   90.00
_cell.angle_beta   90.00
_cell.angle_gamma   90.00
#
_symmetry.space_group_name_H-M   'P 1'
#
loop_
_entity.id
_entity.type
_entity.pdbx_description
1 polymer ?
#
loop_
_entity_poly.entity_id
_entity_poly.type
_entity_poly.pdbx_seq_one_letter_code
_entity_poly.pdbx_strand_id
1 'polypeptide(L)'
;MDKNKRIEIKFGLTAPGSMWNLLYEGMEQNINLRTTFKGKDEESIEVLIRFGEILRKKKDYDINITNSGIEINKELPINDFKSGEKWTDLMEKLKDEITKMI
;
A
#
# COMPACT_ATOMS: atom_id res chain seq x y z
N MET A 1 8.82 4.51 23.15
CA MET A 1 7.63 4.35 22.29
C MET A 1 8.01 3.36 21.20
N ASP A 2 7.21 2.33 20.97
CA ASP A 2 7.52 1.30 19.95
C ASP A 2 7.47 1.94 18.55
N LYS A 3 8.62 2.04 17.88
CA LYS A 3 8.74 2.72 16.57
C LYS A 3 7.80 2.10 15.53
N ASN A 4 7.53 0.79 15.61
CA ASN A 4 6.61 0.07 14.72
C ASN A 4 5.14 0.50 14.84
N LYS A 5 4.79 1.27 15.88
CA LYS A 5 3.45 1.83 16.08
C LYS A 5 3.29 3.23 15.48
N ARG A 6 4.37 3.89 15.04
CA ARG A 6 4.35 5.27 14.48
C ARG A 6 3.79 5.33 13.07
N ILE A 7 3.89 4.23 12.31
CA ILE A 7 3.27 4.09 10.99
C ILE A 7 2.13 3.06 11.08
N GLU A 8 0.94 3.46 10.63
CA GLU A 8 -0.21 2.58 10.37
C GLU A 8 -0.17 2.09 8.92
N ILE A 9 -0.46 0.81 8.69
CA ILE A 9 -0.60 0.22 7.34
C ILE A 9 -2.03 -0.29 7.16
N LYS A 10 -2.63 -0.01 5.99
CA LYS A 10 -3.96 -0.51 5.60
C LYS A 10 -3.93 -1.06 4.19
N PHE A 11 -4.65 -2.15 3.97
CA PHE A 11 -4.85 -2.76 2.67
C PHE A 11 -6.30 -2.55 2.23
N GLY A 12 -6.48 -2.01 1.04
CA GLY A 12 -7.78 -1.80 0.42
C GLY A 12 -7.82 -2.46 -0.95
N LEU A 13 -8.95 -3.05 -1.28
CA LEU A 13 -9.21 -3.57 -2.62
C LEU A 13 -10.14 -2.59 -3.33
N THR A 14 -9.68 -2.04 -4.44
CA THR A 14 -10.48 -1.19 -5.32
C THR A 14 -10.73 -1.94 -6.61
N ALA A 15 -11.99 -2.27 -6.89
CA ALA A 15 -12.44 -2.92 -8.12
C ALA A 15 -13.66 -2.18 -8.66
N PRO A 16 -13.91 -2.20 -9.99
CA PRO A 16 -15.19 -1.78 -10.56
C PRO A 16 -16.27 -2.83 -10.23
N GLY A 17 -16.62 -2.97 -8.95
CA GLY A 17 -17.54 -4.00 -8.48
C GLY A 17 -17.58 -4.08 -6.96
N SER A 18 -18.64 -4.70 -6.44
CA SER A 18 -18.75 -4.95 -4.99
C SER A 18 -17.87 -6.15 -4.58
N MET A 19 -17.48 -6.22 -3.30
CA MET A 19 -16.73 -7.36 -2.76
C MET A 19 -17.47 -8.71 -2.93
N TRP A 20 -18.80 -8.67 -3.10
CA TRP A 20 -19.63 -9.85 -3.38
C TRP A 20 -19.41 -10.41 -4.79
N ASN A 21 -19.22 -9.55 -5.79
CA ASN A 21 -18.92 -9.99 -7.16
C ASN A 21 -17.58 -10.75 -7.20
N LEU A 22 -16.64 -10.31 -6.36
CA LEU A 22 -15.32 -10.90 -6.17
C LEU A 22 -15.36 -12.31 -5.58
N LEU A 23 -16.29 -12.58 -4.67
CA LEU A 23 -16.39 -13.85 -3.94
C LEU A 23 -17.24 -14.91 -4.66
N TYR A 24 -18.20 -14.50 -5.50
CA TYR A 24 -19.23 -15.41 -6.02
C TYR A 24 -19.29 -15.55 -7.55
N GLU A 25 -18.86 -14.55 -8.32
CA GLU A 25 -18.98 -14.60 -9.79
C GLU A 25 -17.69 -15.02 -10.50
N GLY A 26 -16.56 -15.03 -9.78
CA GLY A 26 -15.24 -15.15 -10.39
C GLY A 26 -14.82 -13.82 -11.03
N MET A 27 -13.57 -13.41 -10.81
CA MET A 27 -13.09 -12.12 -11.30
C MET A 27 -12.97 -12.17 -12.83
N GLU A 28 -13.83 -11.52 -13.60
CA GLU A 28 -13.55 -11.20 -15.01
C GLU A 28 -12.85 -9.84 -15.18
N GLN A 29 -12.40 -9.21 -14.08
CA GLN A 29 -11.81 -7.87 -14.07
C GLN A 29 -10.54 -7.77 -13.22
N ASN A 30 -9.60 -6.93 -13.65
CA ASN A 30 -8.39 -6.60 -12.88
C ASN A 30 -8.77 -5.91 -11.57
N ILE A 31 -8.07 -6.26 -10.50
CA ILE A 31 -8.24 -5.62 -9.18
C ILE A 31 -7.09 -4.67 -8.92
N ASN A 32 -7.36 -3.55 -8.25
CA ASN A 32 -6.33 -2.65 -7.79
C ASN A 32 -6.19 -2.76 -6.27
N LEU A 33 -5.04 -3.29 -5.83
CA LEU A 33 -4.66 -3.32 -4.43
C LEU A 33 -4.04 -1.98 -4.05
N ARG A 34 -4.68 -1.30 -3.11
CA ARG A 34 -4.16 -0.09 -2.49
C ARG A 34 -3.57 -0.43 -1.13
N THR A 35 -2.32 -0.04 -0.92
CA THR A 35 -1.71 -0.03 0.40
C THR A 35 -1.51 1.40 0.86
N THR A 36 -2.08 1.76 2.00
CA THR A 36 -1.94 3.08 2.63
C THR A 36 -1.01 3.01 3.82
N PHE A 37 0.03 3.84 3.82
CA PHE A 37 0.92 4.06 4.94
C PHE A 37 0.63 5.43 5.54
N LYS A 38 0.24 5.46 6.82
CA LYS A 38 -0.13 6.70 7.52
C LYS A 38 0.76 6.93 8.74
N GLY A 39 1.40 8.09 8.80
CA GLY A 39 2.16 8.52 9.97
C GLY A 39 1.23 8.99 11.08
N LYS A 40 1.59 8.71 12.34
CA LYS A 40 0.84 9.14 13.54
C LYS A 40 1.39 10.42 14.18
N ASP A 41 2.57 10.85 13.75
CA ASP A 41 3.27 12.03 14.22
C ASP A 41 4.04 12.71 13.07
N GLU A 42 4.44 13.97 13.25
CA GLU A 42 5.02 14.79 12.18
C GLU A 42 6.28 14.17 11.55
N GLU A 43 7.18 13.63 12.37
CA GLU A 43 8.43 13.00 11.90
C GLU A 43 8.12 11.78 11.03
N SER A 44 7.17 10.92 11.44
CA SER A 44 6.75 9.77 10.64
C SER A 44 6.08 10.15 9.33
N ILE A 45 5.31 11.25 9.30
CA ILE A 45 4.69 11.79 8.10
C ILE A 45 5.75 12.32 7.13
N GLU A 46 6.73 13.07 7.64
CA GLU A 46 7.80 13.63 6.82
C GLU A 46 8.65 12.54 6.17
N VAL A 47 9.02 11.50 6.94
CA VAL A 47 9.75 10.33 6.42
C VAL A 47 8.95 9.63 5.33
N LEU A 48 7.64 9.41 5.54
CA LEU A 48 6.77 8.80 4.53
C LEU A 48 6.70 9.62 3.24
N ILE A 49 6.55 10.94 3.34
CA ILE A 49 6.49 11.83 2.17
C ILE A 49 7.81 11.80 1.40
N ARG A 50 8.96 11.92 2.09
CA ARG A 50 10.30 11.82 1.47
C ARG A 50 10.50 10.48 0.79
N PHE A 51 10.06 9.40 1.43
CA PHE A 51 10.14 8.06 0.87
C PHE A 51 9.25 7.90 -0.38
N GLY A 52 8.02 8.43 -0.34
CA GLY A 52 7.10 8.46 -1.49
C GLY A 52 7.69 9.20 -2.68
N GLU A 53 8.34 10.34 -2.46
CA GLU A 53 9.03 11.11 -3.51
C GLU A 53 10.17 10.31 -4.17
N ILE A 54 10.93 9.53 -3.38
CA ILE A 54 12.00 8.66 -3.90
C ILE A 54 11.40 7.54 -4.76
N LEU A 55 10.35 6.87 -4.28
CA LEU A 55 9.72 5.79 -5.01
C LEU A 55 9.03 6.28 -6.29
N ARG A 56 8.35 7.44 -6.26
CA ARG A 56 7.70 8.03 -7.44
C ARG A 56 8.68 8.25 -8.59
N LYS A 57 9.93 8.61 -8.29
CA LYS A 57 11.00 8.79 -9.30
C LYS A 57 11.42 7.48 -9.98
N LYS A 58 11.20 6.32 -9.34
CA LYS A 58 11.53 5.02 -9.92
C LYS A 58 10.52 4.52 -10.96
N LYS A 59 9.38 5.20 -11.14
CA LYS A 59 8.33 4.94 -12.16
C LYS A 59 7.68 3.55 -12.19
N ASP A 60 8.08 2.62 -11.34
CA ASP A 60 7.54 1.25 -11.29
C ASP A 60 6.27 1.11 -10.44
N TYR A 61 5.92 2.14 -9.67
CA TYR A 61 4.82 2.12 -8.72
C TYR A 61 3.88 3.30 -8.95
N ASP A 62 2.59 3.02 -8.97
CA ASP A 62 1.57 4.07 -8.88
C ASP A 62 1.48 4.52 -7.42
N ILE A 63 2.00 5.73 -7.15
CA ILE A 63 2.12 6.26 -5.79
C ILE A 63 1.41 7.60 -5.71
N ASN A 64 0.54 7.71 -4.71
CA ASN A 64 -0.10 8.95 -4.33
C ASN A 64 0.47 9.44 -2.99
N ILE A 65 0.90 10.69 -2.94
CA ILE A 65 1.42 11.31 -1.71
C ILE A 65 0.27 12.12 -1.09
N THR A 66 0.00 11.87 0.19
CA THR A 66 -1.07 12.55 0.95
C THR A 66 -0.47 13.39 2.07
N ASN A 67 -1.28 14.26 2.66
CA ASN A 67 -0.86 15.09 3.80
C ASN A 67 -0.47 14.28 5.05
N SER A 68 -0.78 12.97 5.09
CA SER A 68 -0.52 12.10 6.25
C SER A 68 0.36 10.89 5.95
N GLY A 69 0.90 10.79 4.73
CA GLY A 69 1.72 9.64 4.31
C GLY A 69 1.57 9.33 2.83
N ILE A 70 1.57 8.05 2.47
CA ILE A 70 1.59 7.60 1.07
C ILE A 70 0.59 6.49 0.80
N GLU A 71 0.13 6.40 -0.44
CA GLU A 71 -0.64 5.28 -0.95
C GLU A 71 0.13 4.67 -2.13
N ILE A 72 0.23 3.34 -2.16
CA ILE A 72 0.84 2.60 -3.25
C ILE A 72 -0.23 1.70 -3.85
N ASN A 73 -0.51 1.87 -5.14
CA ASN A 73 -1.48 1.09 -5.87
C ASN A 73 -0.77 0.05 -6.74
N LYS A 74 -1.38 -1.13 -6.84
CA LYS A 74 -0.92 -2.21 -7.71
C LYS A 74 -2.11 -2.87 -8.38
N GLU A 75 -2.15 -2.74 -9.69
CA GLU A 75 -3.03 -3.55 -10.50
C GLU A 75 -2.54 -5.00 -10.51
N LEU A 76 -3.43 -5.93 -10.17
CA LEU A 76 -3.22 -7.36 -10.25
C LEU A 76 -4.15 -7.97 -11.29
N PRO A 77 -3.64 -8.90 -12.12
CA PRO A 77 -4.47 -9.67 -13.02
C PRO A 77 -5.40 -10.62 -12.23
N ILE A 78 -6.51 -10.96 -12.88
CA ILE A 78 -7.55 -11.87 -12.43
C ILE A 78 -6.98 -13.17 -11.80
N ASN A 79 -7.56 -13.59 -10.67
CA ASN A 79 -7.31 -14.85 -9.97
C ASN A 79 -5.88 -15.07 -9.42
N ASP A 80 -5.03 -14.04 -9.39
CA ASP A 80 -3.68 -14.16 -8.82
C ASP A 80 -3.64 -13.81 -7.33
N PHE A 81 -4.32 -14.64 -6.52
CA PHE A 81 -4.33 -14.52 -5.06
C PHE A 81 -2.92 -14.60 -4.46
N LYS A 82 -2.03 -15.40 -5.06
CA LYS A 82 -0.63 -15.52 -4.62
C LYS A 82 0.14 -14.21 -4.78
N SER A 83 -0.18 -13.41 -5.79
CA SER A 83 0.39 -12.07 -5.94
C SER A 83 -0.15 -11.09 -4.89
N GLY A 84 -1.38 -11.27 -4.40
CA GLY A 84 -1.92 -10.49 -3.28
C GLY A 84 -1.21 -10.75 -1.94
N GLU A 85 -0.94 -12.02 -1.61
CA GLU A 85 -0.15 -12.38 -0.43
C GLU A 85 1.27 -11.82 -0.52
N LYS A 86 1.95 -12.03 -1.66
CA LYS A 86 3.29 -11.46 -1.91
C LYS A 86 3.32 -9.94 -1.80
N TRP A 87 2.27 -9.27 -2.27
CA TRP A 87 2.13 -7.82 -2.14
C TRP A 87 2.03 -7.40 -0.68
N THR A 88 1.22 -8.10 0.11
CA THR A 88 1.03 -7.83 1.54
C THR A 88 2.35 -7.98 2.30
N ASP A 89 3.05 -9.10 2.09
CA ASP A 89 4.37 -9.37 2.67
C ASP A 89 5.41 -8.30 2.28
N LEU A 90 5.41 -7.89 1.01
CA LEU A 90 6.32 -6.85 0.52
C LEU A 90 6.05 -5.52 1.22
N MET A 91 4.79 -5.14 1.36
CA MET A 91 4.38 -3.88 1.98
C MET A 91 4.62 -3.86 3.48
N GLU A 92 4.47 -4.99 4.17
CA GLU A 92 4.85 -5.10 5.59
C GLU A 92 6.35 -4.96 5.78
N LYS A 93 7.17 -5.63 4.96
CA LYS A 93 8.63 -5.43 4.98
C LYS A 93 9.00 -3.98 4.66
N LEU A 94 8.29 -3.35 3.72
CA LEU A 94 8.48 -1.95 3.39
C LEU A 94 8.19 -1.05 4.60
N LYS A 95 7.12 -1.33 5.35
CA LYS A 95 6.81 -0.62 6.59
C LYS A 95 7.97 -0.70 7.58
N ASP A 96 8.55 -1.89 7.77
CA ASP A 96 9.66 -2.09 8.69
C ASP A 96 10.90 -1.29 8.25
N GLU A 97 11.23 -1.28 6.96
CA GLU A 97 12.34 -0.49 6.42
C GLU A 97 12.12 1.02 6.57
N ILE A 98 10.92 1.52 6.26
CA ILE A 98 10.58 2.94 6.44
C ILE A 98 10.68 3.32 7.93
N THR A 99 10.22 2.43 8.82
CA THR A 99 10.25 2.69 10.26
C THR A 99 11.68 2.84 10.80
N LYS A 100 12.67 2.19 10.20
CA LYS A 100 14.10 2.35 10.55
C LYS A 100 14.65 3.73 10.17
N MET A 101 14.00 4.44 9.26
CA MET A 101 14.37 5.79 8.83
C MET A 101 13.80 6.90 9.74
N ILE A 102 12.98 6.52 10.72
CA ILE A 102 12.45 7.36 11.80
C ILE A 102 13.26 7.09 13.08
#